data_AF-A0A961GIY3-F1
#
_entry.id   AF-A0A961GIY3-F1
#
_cell.length_a   1.000
_cell.length_b   1.000
_cell.length_c   1.000
_cell.angle_alpha   90.00
_cell.angle_beta   90.00
_cell.angle_gamma   90.00
#
_symmetry.space_group_name_H-M   'P 1'
#
loop_
_entity.id
_entity.type
_entity.pdbx_description
1 polymer ?
#
loop_
_entity_poly.entity_id
_entity_poly.type
_entity_poly.pdbx_seq_one_letter_code
_entity_poly.pdbx_strand_id
1 'polypeptide(L)'
;MAKVLLVHGAFNEFWGPHELKARWLPALRDGLWHHDVMIDDDEVAVCFYGDLFRRDPERDDAEAFAASRAGIAEMLAGLDQGGTLEMVSQAVSDAAFDRTVDMVTTMMTTPDLRDQVRARIDDAVGHDTRVVVAHSLGTVIAYQALCRHPEWQVHTFVTLGSPLGSPMLGDLLDA
;
A
#
# COMPACT_ATOMS: atom_id res chain seq x y z
N MET A 1 17.09 9.48 12.63
CA MET A 1 16.00 8.67 12.03
C MET A 1 15.57 9.34 10.73
N ALA A 2 14.78 8.70 9.87
CA ALA A 2 14.41 9.29 8.58
C ALA A 2 13.51 10.53 8.73
N LYS A 3 13.80 11.56 7.94
CA LYS A 3 13.00 12.79 7.84
C LYS A 3 11.80 12.62 6.90
N VAL A 4 11.99 11.86 5.82
CA VAL A 4 10.96 11.52 4.84
C VAL A 4 10.67 10.03 4.91
N LEU A 5 9.41 9.68 5.16
CA LEU A 5 8.92 8.31 5.11
C LEU A 5 8.13 8.08 3.83
N LEU A 6 8.55 7.09 3.05
CA LEU A 6 7.87 6.64 1.85
C LEU A 6 6.98 5.44 2.16
N VAL A 7 5.70 5.50 1.80
CA VAL A 7 4.72 4.41 2.03
C VAL A 7 4.25 3.89 0.67
N HIS A 8 4.58 2.64 0.35
CA HIS A 8 4.20 2.05 -0.93
C HIS A 8 2.71 1.70 -1.00
N GLY A 9 2.21 1.38 -2.19
CA GLY A 9 0.83 0.95 -2.42
C GLY A 9 0.70 -0.57 -2.55
N ALA A 10 -0.45 -1.01 -3.06
CA ALA A 10 -0.71 -2.41 -3.43
C ALA A 10 0.30 -2.97 -4.45
N PHE A 11 0.30 -4.30 -4.62
CA PHE A 11 1.08 -5.02 -5.65
C PHE A 11 2.61 -4.92 -5.51
N ASN A 12 3.07 -4.73 -4.27
CA ASN A 12 4.49 -4.69 -3.93
C ASN A 12 4.98 -5.94 -3.19
N GLU A 13 4.15 -6.97 -3.13
CA GLU A 13 4.42 -8.20 -2.39
C GLU A 13 5.72 -8.81 -2.83
N PHE A 14 6.06 -8.90 -4.12
CA PHE A 14 7.28 -9.55 -4.61
C PHE A 14 8.56 -8.70 -4.59
N TRP A 15 8.54 -7.49 -4.01
CA TRP A 15 9.72 -6.64 -3.86
C TRP A 15 10.29 -6.71 -2.44
N GLY A 16 11.49 -6.15 -2.25
CA GLY A 16 12.05 -5.81 -0.95
C GLY A 16 12.05 -4.30 -0.65
N PRO A 17 12.17 -3.89 0.63
CA PRO A 17 12.21 -2.48 1.03
C PRO A 17 13.35 -1.70 0.36
N HIS A 18 14.53 -2.31 0.21
CA HIS A 18 15.68 -1.69 -0.44
C HIS A 18 15.48 -1.51 -1.95
N GLU A 19 14.79 -2.44 -2.61
CA GLU A 19 14.49 -2.34 -4.03
C GLU A 19 13.45 -1.25 -4.32
N LEU A 20 12.49 -1.06 -3.42
CA LEU A 20 11.56 0.07 -3.48
C LEU A 20 12.29 1.38 -3.24
N LYS A 21 13.14 1.44 -2.19
CA LYS A 21 13.93 2.63 -1.88
C LYS A 21 14.83 3.03 -3.06
N ALA A 22 15.52 2.07 -3.67
CA ALA A 22 16.38 2.31 -4.82
C ALA A 22 15.64 2.88 -6.05
N ARG A 23 14.33 2.65 -6.15
CA ARG A 23 13.49 3.24 -7.21
C ARG A 23 12.95 4.62 -6.85
N TRP A 24 12.56 4.82 -5.60
CA TRP A 24 11.86 6.03 -5.18
C TRP A 24 12.81 7.15 -4.76
N LEU A 25 13.94 6.82 -4.14
CA LEU A 25 14.91 7.82 -3.68
C LEU A 25 15.48 8.67 -4.82
N PRO A 26 15.87 8.11 -5.98
CA PRO A 26 16.29 8.92 -7.12
C PRO A 26 15.19 9.89 -7.59
N ALA A 27 13.95 9.41 -7.72
CA ALA A 27 12.82 10.26 -8.14
C ALA A 27 12.53 11.39 -7.15
N LEU A 28 12.62 11.12 -5.84
CA LEU A 28 12.52 12.15 -4.80
C LEU A 28 13.65 13.18 -4.94
N ARG A 29 14.88 12.73 -5.14
CA ARG A 29 16.06 13.60 -5.33
C ARG A 29 15.95 14.45 -6.59
N ASP A 30 15.47 13.89 -7.70
CA ASP A 30 15.27 14.61 -8.95
C ASP A 30 14.24 15.73 -8.77
N GLY A 31 13.16 15.48 -8.01
CA GLY A 31 12.19 16.50 -7.64
C GLY A 31 12.79 17.61 -6.76
N LEU A 32 13.54 17.24 -5.72
CA LEU A 32 14.18 18.17 -4.79
C LEU A 32 15.32 18.98 -5.43
N TRP A 33 15.99 18.40 -6.43
CA TRP A 33 17.04 19.06 -7.21
C TRP A 33 16.55 20.35 -7.87
N HIS A 34 15.27 20.41 -8.31
CA HIS A 34 14.66 21.64 -8.86
C HIS A 34 14.59 22.81 -7.86
N HIS A 35 14.83 22.55 -6.57
CA HIS A 35 14.76 23.51 -5.49
C HIS A 35 16.08 23.62 -4.71
N ASP A 36 17.20 23.13 -5.27
CA ASP A 36 18.51 23.13 -4.64
C ASP A 36 18.54 22.44 -3.25
N VAL A 37 17.63 21.48 -3.03
CA VAL A 37 17.55 20.69 -1.80
C VAL A 37 18.23 19.34 -2.02
N MET A 38 19.19 19.03 -1.15
CA MET A 38 19.81 17.71 -1.07
C MET A 38 19.20 16.89 0.05
N ILE A 39 19.08 15.58 -0.17
CA ILE A 39 18.66 14.62 0.85
C ILE A 39 19.53 13.36 0.78
N ASP A 40 20.07 12.98 1.93
CA ASP A 40 20.89 11.79 2.08
C ASP A 40 20.05 10.50 2.16
N ASP A 41 20.69 9.36 1.93
CA ASP A 41 19.96 8.07 1.90
C ASP A 41 19.32 7.75 3.26
N ASP A 42 20.03 8.00 4.36
CA ASP A 42 19.60 7.74 5.73
C ASP A 42 18.48 8.68 6.21
N GLU A 43 18.29 9.81 5.53
CA GLU A 43 17.18 10.74 5.77
C GLU A 43 15.86 10.25 5.16
N VAL A 44 15.88 9.18 4.37
CA VAL A 44 14.70 8.60 3.69
C VAL A 44 14.52 7.14 4.11
N ALA A 45 13.33 6.81 4.59
CA ALA A 45 12.93 5.43 4.89
C ALA A 45 11.77 4.99 4.00
N VAL A 46 11.59 3.68 3.88
CA VAL A 46 10.42 3.07 3.24
C VAL A 46 9.67 2.26 4.31
N CYS A 47 8.41 2.62 4.55
CA CYS A 47 7.46 1.78 5.26
C CYS A 47 7.06 0.64 4.33
N PHE A 48 7.67 -0.53 4.52
CA PHE A 48 7.41 -1.72 3.73
C PHE A 48 6.49 -2.69 4.47
N TYR A 49 5.37 -2.99 3.81
CA TYR A 49 4.36 -3.94 4.28
C TYR A 49 3.98 -4.97 3.21
N GLY A 50 4.64 -4.95 2.04
CA GLY A 50 4.30 -5.81 0.90
C GLY A 50 4.47 -7.30 1.21
N ASP A 51 5.44 -7.67 2.04
CA ASP A 51 5.66 -9.05 2.46
C ASP A 51 4.44 -9.67 3.17
N LEU A 52 3.63 -8.86 3.86
CA LEU A 52 2.40 -9.31 4.53
C LEU A 52 1.33 -9.81 3.55
N PHE A 53 1.49 -9.47 2.26
CA PHE A 53 0.59 -9.90 1.18
C PHE A 53 1.12 -11.13 0.43
N ARG A 54 2.27 -11.68 0.84
CA ARG A 54 2.73 -12.99 0.37
C ARG A 54 2.11 -14.08 1.22
N ARG A 55 1.47 -15.06 0.57
CA ARG A 55 1.00 -16.26 1.26
C ARG A 55 2.19 -17.09 1.72
N ASP A 56 2.15 -17.53 2.97
CA ASP A 56 3.06 -18.54 3.49
C ASP A 56 2.74 -19.89 2.82
N PRO A 57 3.67 -20.46 2.02
CA PRO A 57 3.45 -21.74 1.35
C PRO A 57 3.31 -22.92 2.31
N GLU A 58 3.81 -22.80 3.56
CA GLU A 58 3.76 -23.86 4.56
C GLU A 58 2.46 -23.86 5.37
N ARG A 59 1.60 -22.86 5.17
CA ARG A 59 0.34 -22.72 5.90
C ARG A 59 -0.67 -23.79 5.49
N ASP A 60 -1.14 -24.55 6.47
CA ASP A 60 -2.10 -25.65 6.33
C ASP A 60 -3.55 -25.16 6.21
N ASP A 61 -3.81 -24.34 5.18
CA ASP A 61 -5.14 -23.79 4.87
C ASP A 61 -5.41 -23.67 3.37
N ALA A 62 -4.68 -24.44 2.56
CA ALA A 62 -4.70 -24.30 1.10
C ALA A 62 -6.10 -24.46 0.49
N GLU A 63 -6.88 -25.44 0.96
CA GLU A 63 -8.25 -25.68 0.48
C GLU A 63 -9.20 -24.53 0.87
N ALA A 64 -9.13 -24.07 2.12
CA ALA A 64 -9.95 -22.96 2.60
C ALA A 64 -9.63 -21.65 1.86
N PHE A 65 -8.33 -21.38 1.65
CA PHE A 65 -7.89 -20.23 0.87
C PHE A 65 -8.36 -20.31 -0.58
N ALA A 66 -8.24 -21.47 -1.23
CA ALA A 66 -8.71 -21.65 -2.61
C ALA A 66 -10.22 -21.41 -2.74
N ALA A 67 -11.01 -21.86 -1.76
CA ALA A 67 -12.45 -21.59 -1.71
C ALA A 67 -12.76 -20.09 -1.55
N SER A 68 -12.07 -19.39 -0.63
CA SER A 68 -12.23 -17.94 -0.47
C SER A 68 -11.82 -17.17 -1.74
N ARG A 69 -10.71 -17.56 -2.35
CA ARG A 69 -10.19 -16.96 -3.59
C ARG A 69 -11.20 -17.09 -4.74
N ALA A 70 -11.79 -18.26 -4.91
CA ALA A 70 -12.80 -18.51 -5.94
C ALA A 70 -14.04 -17.61 -5.73
N GLY A 71 -14.54 -17.51 -4.50
CA GLY A 71 -15.67 -16.63 -4.19
C GLY A 71 -15.36 -15.14 -4.44
N ILE A 72 -14.14 -14.69 -4.11
CA ILE A 72 -13.70 -13.30 -4.36
C ILE A 72 -13.53 -13.04 -5.86
N ALA A 73 -13.02 -14.00 -6.63
CA ALA A 73 -12.93 -13.90 -8.08
C ALA A 73 -14.33 -13.72 -8.72
N GLU A 74 -15.31 -14.53 -8.30
CA GLU A 74 -16.70 -14.39 -8.74
C GLU A 74 -17.29 -13.02 -8.37
N MET A 75 -17.03 -12.56 -7.13
CA MET A 75 -17.49 -11.25 -6.66
C MET A 75 -16.92 -10.10 -7.50
N LEU A 76 -15.60 -10.09 -7.73
CA LEU A 76 -14.93 -9.03 -8.49
C LEU A 76 -15.34 -9.05 -9.98
N ALA A 77 -15.50 -10.23 -10.58
CA ALA A 77 -16.02 -10.36 -11.95
C ALA A 77 -17.47 -9.86 -12.09
N GLY A 78 -18.25 -9.90 -11.01
CA GLY A 78 -19.60 -9.33 -10.96
C GLY A 78 -19.64 -7.80 -10.91
N LEU A 79 -18.62 -7.15 -10.32
CA LEU A 79 -18.54 -5.69 -10.21
C LEU A 79 -18.16 -5.01 -11.54
N ASP A 80 -17.45 -5.71 -12.43
CA ASP A 80 -17.03 -5.22 -13.74
C ASP A 80 -18.20 -5.08 -14.75
N GLN A 81 -19.33 -5.76 -14.51
CA GLN A 81 -20.47 -5.78 -15.43
C GLN A 81 -21.35 -4.51 -15.39
N GLY A 82 -21.01 -3.50 -14.58
CA GLY A 82 -21.78 -2.26 -14.40
C GLY A 82 -21.27 -1.03 -15.17
N GLY A 83 -20.14 -1.12 -15.88
CA GLY A 83 -19.52 0.00 -16.59
C GLY A 83 -19.48 -0.22 -18.09
N THR A 84 -20.41 0.38 -18.84
CA THR A 84 -20.29 0.50 -20.30
C THR A 84 -19.08 1.38 -20.63
N LEU A 85 -17.90 0.81 -20.92
CA LEU A 85 -16.90 1.36 -21.86
C LEU A 85 -15.69 0.43 -22.06
N GLU A 86 -15.68 -0.25 -23.21
CA GLU A 86 -14.54 -0.39 -24.14
C GLU A 86 -13.21 -1.00 -23.65
N MET A 87 -13.01 -2.29 -23.96
CA MET A 87 -11.87 -2.75 -24.77
C MET A 87 -10.47 -2.24 -24.37
N VAL A 88 -9.83 -2.85 -23.35
CA VAL A 88 -8.37 -2.75 -23.14
C VAL A 88 -7.78 -4.09 -22.65
N SER A 89 -6.95 -4.71 -23.51
CA SER A 89 -5.84 -5.65 -23.22
C SER A 89 -6.11 -6.95 -22.42
N GLN A 90 -6.55 -8.01 -23.11
CA GLN A 90 -6.75 -9.36 -22.52
C GLN A 90 -5.51 -9.94 -21.80
N ALA A 91 -4.28 -9.54 -22.15
CA ALA A 91 -3.07 -10.03 -21.49
C ALA A 91 -2.60 -9.17 -20.31
N VAL A 92 -3.11 -7.94 -20.16
CA VAL A 92 -2.90 -7.10 -18.97
C VAL A 92 -4.02 -7.32 -17.95
N SER A 93 -5.16 -7.92 -18.36
CA SER A 93 -6.31 -8.16 -17.49
C SER A 93 -6.19 -9.40 -16.61
N ASP A 94 -5.79 -10.58 -17.11
CA ASP A 94 -5.87 -11.82 -16.30
C ASP A 94 -4.89 -11.82 -15.13
N ALA A 95 -3.61 -11.50 -15.36
CA ALA A 95 -2.60 -11.47 -14.30
C ALA A 95 -2.78 -10.30 -13.32
N ALA A 96 -3.34 -9.18 -13.77
CA ALA A 96 -3.69 -8.07 -12.87
C ALA A 96 -4.94 -8.40 -12.05
N PHE A 97 -5.92 -9.07 -12.67
CA PHE A 97 -7.11 -9.58 -12.01
C PHE A 97 -6.74 -10.62 -10.95
N ASP A 98 -5.94 -11.63 -11.30
CA ASP A 98 -5.46 -12.65 -10.36
C ASP A 98 -4.72 -12.04 -9.18
N ARG A 99 -3.83 -11.06 -9.41
CA ARG A 99 -3.16 -10.35 -8.31
C ARG A 99 -4.13 -9.54 -7.45
N THR A 100 -5.18 -8.97 -8.04
CA THR A 100 -6.22 -8.26 -7.29
C THR A 100 -7.02 -9.23 -6.43
N VAL A 101 -7.42 -10.37 -7.00
CA VAL A 101 -8.10 -11.46 -6.28
C VAL A 101 -7.22 -11.96 -5.14
N ASP A 102 -5.94 -12.23 -5.37
CA ASP A 102 -5.00 -12.71 -4.33
C ASP A 102 -4.84 -11.70 -3.20
N MET A 103 -4.69 -10.43 -3.55
CA MET A 103 -4.58 -9.34 -2.58
C MET A 103 -5.84 -9.24 -1.71
N VAL A 104 -7.03 -9.19 -2.32
CA VAL A 104 -8.30 -9.09 -1.58
C VAL A 104 -8.54 -10.34 -0.73
N THR A 105 -8.22 -11.52 -1.26
CA THR A 105 -8.29 -12.78 -0.52
C THR A 105 -7.41 -12.71 0.72
N THR A 106 -6.16 -12.28 0.57
CA THR A 106 -5.23 -12.11 1.68
C THR A 106 -5.77 -11.11 2.71
N MET A 107 -6.35 -9.99 2.27
CA MET A 107 -6.97 -8.99 3.16
C MET A 107 -8.15 -9.51 3.97
N MET A 108 -8.95 -10.41 3.40
CA MET A 108 -10.15 -10.94 4.05
C MET A 108 -9.88 -12.17 4.91
N THR A 109 -8.81 -12.92 4.63
CA THR A 109 -8.57 -14.24 5.23
C THR A 109 -7.37 -14.28 6.18
N THR A 110 -6.50 -13.27 6.15
CA THR A 110 -5.31 -13.24 7.00
C THR A 110 -5.65 -12.61 8.35
N PRO A 111 -5.56 -13.37 9.46
CA PRO A 111 -5.76 -12.83 10.79
C PRO A 111 -4.75 -11.71 11.08
N ASP A 112 -5.21 -10.68 11.79
CA ASP A 112 -4.38 -9.57 12.27
C ASP A 112 -3.62 -8.78 11.20
N LEU A 113 -3.92 -8.99 9.90
CA LEU A 113 -3.20 -8.31 8.81
C LEU A 113 -3.25 -6.79 8.97
N ARG A 114 -4.41 -6.25 9.34
CA ARG A 114 -4.58 -4.81 9.58
C ARG A 114 -3.67 -4.33 10.70
N ASP A 115 -3.57 -5.08 11.79
CA ASP A 115 -2.74 -4.72 12.94
C ASP A 115 -1.25 -4.87 12.62
N GLN A 116 -0.87 -5.87 11.82
CA GLN A 116 0.50 -5.99 11.30
C GLN A 116 0.88 -4.82 10.38
N VAL A 117 0.00 -4.42 9.46
CA VAL A 117 0.22 -3.25 8.59
C VAL A 117 0.31 -1.96 9.42
N ARG A 118 -0.55 -1.79 10.43
CA ARG A 118 -0.49 -0.66 11.38
C ARG A 118 0.84 -0.64 12.12
N ALA A 119 1.29 -1.78 12.65
CA ALA A 119 2.58 -1.87 13.33
C ALA A 119 3.74 -1.46 12.41
N ARG A 120 3.72 -1.83 11.12
CA ARG A 120 4.79 -1.44 10.17
C ARG A 120 4.95 0.07 10.03
N ILE A 121 3.85 0.81 10.00
CA ILE A 121 3.93 2.27 9.90
C ILE A 121 4.24 2.92 11.24
N ASP A 122 3.68 2.41 12.33
CA ASP A 122 3.96 2.90 13.69
C ASP A 122 5.46 2.74 14.03
N ASP A 123 6.09 1.64 13.61
CA ASP A 123 7.53 1.40 13.77
C ASP A 123 8.41 2.25 12.83
N ALA A 124 7.86 2.65 11.68
CA ALA A 124 8.62 3.38 10.66
C ALA A 124 8.62 4.90 10.88
N VAL A 125 7.63 5.44 11.58
CA VAL A 125 7.60 6.87 11.93
C VAL A 125 8.47 7.10 13.16
N GLY A 126 9.54 7.85 12.96
CA GLY A 126 10.47 8.25 14.02
C GLY A 126 10.23 9.66 14.53
N HIS A 127 10.89 10.02 15.62
CA HIS A 127 10.86 11.39 16.17
C HIS A 127 11.36 12.47 15.20
N ASP A 128 12.19 12.11 14.22
CA ASP A 128 12.71 12.99 13.16
C ASP A 128 11.82 13.05 11.91
N THR A 129 10.81 12.19 11.80
CA THR A 129 9.94 12.13 10.62
C THR A 129 9.08 13.38 10.55
N ARG A 130 9.11 14.07 9.40
CA ARG A 130 8.41 15.34 9.15
C ARG A 130 7.47 15.25 7.95
N VAL A 131 7.83 14.43 6.97
CA VAL A 131 7.09 14.26 5.73
C VAL A 131 6.77 12.78 5.53
N VAL A 132 5.51 12.49 5.24
CA VAL A 132 5.08 11.17 4.76
C VAL A 132 4.63 11.32 3.31
N VAL A 133 5.22 10.52 2.41
CA VAL A 133 4.81 10.42 1.01
C VAL A 133 4.23 9.04 0.78
N ALA A 134 2.96 8.96 0.41
CA ALA A 134 2.26 7.70 0.27
C ALA A 134 1.62 7.54 -1.12
N HIS A 135 1.56 6.31 -1.62
CA HIS A 135 0.98 5.98 -2.92
C HIS A 135 -0.19 5.00 -2.81
N SER A 136 -1.29 5.26 -3.53
CA SER A 136 -2.44 4.35 -3.66
C SER A 136 -2.94 3.86 -2.29
N LEU A 137 -3.04 2.54 -2.05
CA LEU A 137 -3.43 1.96 -0.75
C LEU A 137 -2.60 2.49 0.43
N GLY A 138 -1.31 2.78 0.22
CA GLY A 138 -0.42 3.35 1.23
C GLY A 138 -0.93 4.68 1.77
N THR A 139 -1.70 5.44 0.98
CA THR A 139 -2.29 6.71 1.43
C THR A 139 -3.38 6.49 2.49
N VAL A 140 -4.14 5.41 2.39
CA VAL A 140 -5.15 5.03 3.39
C VAL A 140 -4.47 4.62 4.69
N ILE A 141 -3.45 3.77 4.59
CA ILE A 141 -2.64 3.30 5.73
C ILE A 141 -1.99 4.49 6.45
N ALA A 142 -1.31 5.37 5.69
CA ALA A 142 -0.66 6.55 6.22
C ALA A 142 -1.64 7.53 6.87
N TYR A 143 -2.77 7.80 6.21
CA TYR A 143 -3.80 8.68 6.75
C TYR A 143 -4.34 8.17 8.09
N GLN A 144 -4.73 6.89 8.18
CA GLN A 144 -5.22 6.31 9.42
C GLN A 144 -4.19 6.34 10.54
N ALA A 145 -2.90 6.10 10.23
CA ALA A 145 -1.84 6.21 11.23
C ALA A 145 -1.68 7.66 11.73
N LEU A 146 -1.66 8.64 10.82
CA LEU A 146 -1.57 10.06 11.19
C LEU A 146 -2.77 10.52 12.02
N CYS A 147 -3.97 10.04 11.74
CA CYS A 147 -5.16 10.32 12.57
C CYS A 147 -5.07 9.71 13.97
N ARG A 148 -4.51 8.50 14.11
CA ARG A 148 -4.32 7.83 15.42
C ARG A 148 -3.20 8.45 16.26
N HIS A 149 -2.23 9.08 15.62
CA HIS A 149 -1.02 9.61 16.25
C HIS A 149 -0.87 11.12 16.06
N PRO A 150 -1.78 11.94 16.65
CA PRO A 150 -1.70 13.40 16.56
C PRO A 150 -0.44 13.98 17.23
N GLU A 151 0.26 13.21 18.04
CA GLU A 151 1.54 13.57 18.67
C GLU A 151 2.74 13.50 17.73
N TRP A 152 2.63 12.83 16.57
CA TRP A 152 3.72 12.75 15.61
C TRP A 152 4.05 14.13 15.02
N GLN A 153 5.33 14.39 14.82
CA GLN A 153 5.82 15.66 14.27
C GLN A 153 5.69 15.77 12.75
N VAL A 154 4.88 14.90 12.13
CA VAL A 154 4.62 14.90 10.69
C VAL A 154 3.72 16.09 10.37
N HIS A 155 4.27 17.10 9.71
CA HIS A 155 3.53 18.30 9.32
C HIS A 155 3.12 18.30 7.85
N THR A 156 3.67 17.39 7.03
CA THR A 156 3.35 17.29 5.60
C THR A 156 3.00 15.85 5.23
N PHE A 157 1.81 15.67 4.64
CA PHE A 157 1.38 14.41 4.06
C PHE A 157 1.15 14.58 2.56
N VAL A 158 1.92 13.87 1.75
CA VAL A 158 1.85 13.90 0.28
C VAL A 158 1.23 12.59 -0.20
N THR A 159 0.18 12.69 -1.01
CA THR A 159 -0.54 11.52 -1.53
C THR A 159 -0.43 11.42 -3.04
N LEU A 160 -0.10 10.24 -3.56
CA LEU A 160 0.04 9.95 -4.98
C LEU A 160 -0.98 8.90 -5.40
N GLY A 161 -1.83 9.21 -6.39
CA GLY A 161 -2.87 8.27 -6.86
C GLY A 161 -3.79 7.78 -5.74
N SER A 162 -4.16 8.67 -4.81
CA SER A 162 -4.90 8.31 -3.59
C SER A 162 -6.36 7.98 -3.87
N PRO A 163 -6.90 6.90 -3.28
CA PRO A 163 -8.31 6.62 -3.33
C PRO A 163 -9.11 7.24 -2.16
N LEU A 164 -8.49 8.07 -1.29
CA LEU A 164 -9.14 8.64 -0.10
C LEU A 164 -10.42 9.44 -0.40
N GLY A 165 -10.52 10.03 -1.60
CA GLY A 165 -11.73 10.74 -2.06
C GLY A 165 -12.81 9.84 -2.64
N SER A 166 -12.59 8.52 -2.71
CA SER A 166 -13.56 7.57 -3.24
C SER A 166 -14.69 7.35 -2.23
N PRO A 167 -15.97 7.44 -2.63
CA PRO A 167 -17.11 7.14 -1.75
C PRO A 167 -17.03 5.75 -1.12
N MET A 168 -16.46 4.77 -1.84
CA MET A 168 -16.30 3.39 -1.38
C MET A 168 -15.39 3.28 -0.15
N LEU A 169 -14.46 4.22 0.04
CA LEU A 169 -13.52 4.24 1.16
C LEU A 169 -14.03 5.05 2.35
N GLY A 170 -15.03 5.93 2.16
CA GLY A 170 -15.57 6.77 3.22
C GLY A 170 -16.07 5.97 4.43
N ASP A 171 -16.71 4.82 4.18
CA ASP A 171 -17.21 3.92 5.24
C ASP A 171 -16.11 3.03 5.85
N LEU A 172 -14.94 2.95 5.21
CA LEU A 172 -13.81 2.09 5.61
C LEU A 172 -12.74 2.84 6.42
N LEU A 173 -12.83 4.16 6.47
CA LEU A 173 -11.97 5.01 7.29
C LEU A 173 -12.55 5.04 8.70
N ASP A 174 -11.97 4.24 9.61
CA ASP A 174 -12.21 4.34 11.04
C ASP A 174 -11.85 5.76 11.52
N ALA A 175 -12.84 6.67 11.61
CA ALA A 175 -12.71 8.03 12.13
C ALA A 175 -13.60 8.22 13.36
#